data_AF-A0A959KJ74-F1
#
_entry.id   AF-A0A959KJ74-F1
#
_cell.length_a   1.000
_cell.length_b   1.000
_cell.length_c   1.000
_cell.angle_alpha   90.00
_cell.angle_beta   90.00
_cell.angle_gamma   90.00
#
_symmetry.space_group_name_H-M   'P 1'
#
loop_
_entity.id
_entity.type
_entity.pdbx_description
1 polymer ?
#
loop_
_entity_poly.entity_id
_entity_poly.type
_entity_poly.pdbx_seq_one_letter_code
_entity_poly.pdbx_strand_id
1 'polypeptide(L)'
;GAYALGKAQRLLRMLDPELGTIYTHGAIENTNEVIRAQGIDLPPTVRATQDIPRDRYPGQMVIVPPSALSGGWMRKFPEASTALASGWMALRGARRRRAADRGFVLSDHADWEGLNGAIEATGATRVFVTHGYTHLFARWLQSKGLQAQEASTEFEGELFENADPAEEQEL
;
A
#
# COMPACT_ATOMS: atom_id res chain seq x y z
N GLY A 1 -4.99 4.72 -5.70
CA GLY A 1 -5.21 3.32 -5.29
C GLY A 1 -4.39 2.98 -4.07
N ALA A 2 -5.04 2.41 -3.04
CA ALA A 2 -4.48 1.98 -1.77
C ALA A 2 -5.35 0.87 -1.16
N TYR A 3 -4.76 -0.05 -0.38
CA TYR A 3 -5.51 -1.12 0.27
C TYR A 3 -6.52 -0.60 1.30
N ALA A 4 -7.54 -1.40 1.58
CA ALA A 4 -8.74 -0.98 2.29
C ALA A 4 -8.52 -0.58 3.76
N LEU A 5 -7.53 -1.17 4.44
CA LEU A 5 -7.20 -0.92 5.84
C LEU A 5 -5.73 -0.51 5.98
N GLY A 6 -5.46 0.65 6.59
CA GLY A 6 -4.13 1.23 6.77
C GLY A 6 -3.90 2.39 5.80
N LYS A 7 -3.41 2.10 4.60
CA LYS A 7 -2.96 3.10 3.63
C LYS A 7 -4.08 3.98 3.11
N ALA A 8 -5.29 3.45 2.92
CA ALA A 8 -6.42 4.29 2.52
C ALA A 8 -6.70 5.37 3.58
N GLN A 9 -6.70 5.02 4.86
CA GLN A 9 -6.91 5.96 5.97
C GLN A 9 -5.74 6.93 6.13
N ARG A 10 -4.50 6.46 5.91
CA ARG A 10 -3.32 7.33 5.88
C ARG A 10 -3.40 8.35 4.74
N LEU A 11 -3.80 7.92 3.54
CA LEU A 11 -4.05 8.83 2.43
C LEU A 11 -5.16 9.83 2.76
N LEU A 12 -6.27 9.39 3.37
CA LEU A 12 -7.35 10.30 3.78
C LEU A 12 -6.83 11.44 4.64
N ARG A 13 -5.96 11.14 5.62
CA ARG A 13 -5.35 12.14 6.51
C ARG A 13 -4.34 13.07 5.82
N MET A 14 -3.80 12.68 4.66
CA MET A 14 -2.85 13.47 3.89
C MET A 14 -3.50 14.30 2.78
N LEU A 15 -4.72 13.95 2.37
CA LEU A 15 -5.46 14.69 1.37
C LEU A 15 -6.04 15.96 1.98
N ASP A 16 -6.02 17.03 1.19
CA ASP A 16 -6.68 18.27 1.53
C ASP A 16 -8.16 18.18 1.10
N PRO A 17 -9.11 18.15 2.05
CA PRO A 17 -10.54 18.08 1.74
C PRO A 17 -11.08 19.34 1.05
N GLU A 18 -10.36 20.47 1.07
CA GLU A 18 -10.76 21.70 0.39
C GLU A 18 -10.62 21.59 -1.14
N LEU A 19 -9.79 20.65 -1.63
CA LEU A 19 -9.61 20.40 -3.07
C LEU A 19 -10.81 19.71 -3.72
N GLY A 20 -11.70 19.11 -2.92
CA GLY A 20 -12.90 18.45 -3.41
C GLY A 20 -13.37 17.32 -2.49
N THR A 21 -14.58 16.85 -2.76
CA THR A 21 -15.18 15.70 -2.07
C THR A 21 -14.30 14.47 -2.24
N ILE A 22 -14.04 13.79 -1.13
CA ILE A 22 -13.30 12.53 -1.14
C ILE A 22 -14.30 11.38 -1.20
N TYR A 23 -14.39 10.76 -2.37
CA TYR A 23 -15.14 9.53 -2.55
C TYR A 23 -14.31 8.31 -2.21
N THR A 24 -14.98 7.25 -1.76
CA THR A 24 -14.35 5.98 -1.39
C THR A 24 -15.05 4.81 -2.06
N HIS A 25 -14.28 3.81 -2.47
CA HIS A 25 -14.81 2.51 -2.82
C HIS A 25 -15.42 1.83 -1.58
N GLY A 26 -16.47 1.01 -1.77
CA GLY A 26 -17.19 0.35 -0.67
C GLY A 26 -16.30 -0.42 0.31
N ALA A 27 -15.32 -1.19 -0.19
CA ALA A 27 -14.35 -1.89 0.66
C ALA A 27 -13.56 -0.95 1.61
N ILE A 28 -13.23 0.27 1.18
CA ILE A 28 -12.56 1.27 2.03
C ILE A 28 -13.57 1.89 2.99
N GLU A 29 -14.76 2.25 2.49
CA GLU A 29 -15.76 2.90 3.32
C GLU A 29 -16.26 2.01 4.46
N ASN A 30 -16.46 0.71 4.20
CA ASN A 30 -16.81 -0.26 5.25
C ASN A 30 -15.76 -0.25 6.38
N THR A 31 -14.48 -0.19 6.04
CA THR A 31 -13.40 -0.07 7.03
C THR A 31 -13.44 1.27 7.76
N ASN A 32 -13.67 2.37 7.04
CA ASN A 32 -13.78 3.71 7.63
C ASN A 32 -14.94 3.81 8.61
N GLU A 33 -16.10 3.23 8.29
CA GLU A 33 -17.27 3.20 9.17
C GLU A 33 -16.94 2.52 10.50
N VAL A 34 -16.25 1.37 10.46
CA VAL A 34 -15.81 0.67 11.68
C VAL A 34 -14.82 1.52 12.47
N ILE A 35 -13.84 2.14 11.82
CA ILE A 35 -12.83 3.00 12.48
C ILE A 35 -13.51 4.21 13.15
N ARG A 36 -14.42 4.89 12.45
CA ARG A 36 -15.19 6.02 13.02
C ARG A 36 -16.07 5.58 14.19
N ALA A 37 -16.70 4.40 14.11
CA ALA A 37 -17.51 3.84 15.19
C ALA A 37 -16.68 3.52 16.45
N GLN A 38 -15.37 3.31 16.31
CA GLN A 38 -14.44 3.18 17.44
C GLN A 38 -13.98 4.53 18.03
N GLY A 39 -14.53 5.65 17.55
CA GLY A 39 -14.18 6.99 18.02
C GLY A 39 -12.88 7.55 17.41
N ILE A 40 -12.29 6.86 16.43
CA ILE A 40 -11.14 7.36 15.70
C ILE A 40 -11.65 8.29 14.60
N ASP A 41 -11.32 9.56 14.73
CA ASP A 41 -11.65 10.55 13.71
C ASP A 41 -11.00 10.18 12.36
N LEU A 42 -11.72 10.41 11.27
CA LEU A 42 -11.24 10.28 9.90
C LEU A 42 -11.93 11.36 9.07
N PRO A 43 -11.21 12.00 8.12
CA PRO A 43 -11.80 12.98 7.21
C PRO A 43 -13.12 12.47 6.59
N PRO A 44 -14.10 13.35 6.39
CA PRO A 44 -15.39 12.95 5.85
C PRO A 44 -15.21 12.40 4.43
N THR A 45 -15.92 11.30 4.15
CA THR A 45 -15.89 10.64 2.84
C THR A 45 -17.31 10.31 2.38
N VAL A 46 -17.48 10.16 1.07
CA VAL A 46 -18.74 9.72 0.47
C VAL A 46 -18.53 8.39 -0.25
N ARG A 47 -19.32 7.38 0.09
CA ARG A 47 -19.27 6.09 -0.63
C ARG A 47 -19.66 6.29 -2.09
N ALA A 48 -18.80 5.89 -3.02
CA ALA A 48 -19.12 5.93 -4.45
C ALA A 48 -20.08 4.81 -4.85
N THR A 49 -21.37 5.12 -4.90
CA THR A 49 -22.46 4.21 -5.25
C THR A 49 -22.87 4.35 -6.73
N GLN A 50 -23.91 3.62 -7.18
CA GLN A 50 -24.37 3.68 -8.59
C GLN A 50 -25.37 4.82 -8.84
N ASP A 51 -26.07 5.23 -7.79
CA ASP A 51 -27.08 6.29 -7.78
C ASP A 51 -26.48 7.71 -7.84
N ILE A 52 -25.18 7.87 -7.54
CA ILE A 52 -24.49 9.14 -7.69
C ILE A 52 -24.29 9.44 -9.20
N PRO A 53 -24.85 10.55 -9.71
CA PRO A 53 -24.69 10.95 -11.10
C PRO A 53 -23.22 11.15 -11.50
N ARG A 54 -22.85 10.76 -12.73
CA ARG A 54 -21.45 10.77 -13.19
C ARG A 54 -20.85 12.18 -13.27
N ASP A 55 -21.68 13.19 -13.49
CA ASP A 55 -21.31 14.61 -13.55
C ASP A 55 -20.91 15.20 -12.18
N ARG A 56 -21.10 14.45 -11.09
CA ARG A 56 -20.64 14.82 -9.74
C ARG A 56 -19.17 14.52 -9.48
N TYR A 57 -18.53 13.67 -10.27
CA TYR A 57 -17.15 13.23 -10.04
C TYR A 57 -16.04 14.15 -10.60
N PRO A 58 -16.23 14.92 -11.69
CA PRO A 58 -15.20 15.84 -12.17
C PRO A 58 -14.70 16.79 -11.08
N GLY A 59 -13.37 16.93 -10.98
CA GLY A 59 -12.70 17.75 -9.96
C GLY A 59 -12.73 17.16 -8.53
N GLN A 60 -13.28 15.96 -8.35
CA GLN A 60 -13.33 15.29 -7.04
C GLN A 60 -12.25 14.21 -6.93
N MET A 61 -12.06 13.68 -5.72
CA MET A 61 -11.06 12.64 -5.45
C MET A 61 -11.74 11.31 -5.17
N VAL A 62 -11.10 10.20 -5.56
CA VAL A 62 -11.62 8.85 -5.31
C VAL A 62 -10.51 7.93 -4.81
N ILE A 63 -10.67 7.37 -3.61
CA ILE A 63 -9.75 6.36 -3.06
C ILE A 63 -10.34 4.97 -3.27
N VAL A 64 -9.53 4.09 -3.84
CA VAL A 64 -9.95 2.75 -4.28
C VAL A 64 -8.88 1.69 -3.96
N PRO A 65 -9.26 0.43 -3.72
CA PRO A 65 -8.32 -0.69 -3.70
C PRO A 65 -7.53 -0.82 -5.02
N PRO A 66 -6.30 -1.34 -5.00
CA PRO A 66 -5.52 -1.56 -6.22
C PRO A 66 -6.27 -2.42 -7.26
N SER A 67 -7.01 -3.45 -6.83
CA SER A 67 -7.83 -4.30 -7.70
C SER A 67 -8.97 -3.57 -8.40
N ALA A 68 -9.47 -2.47 -7.80
CA ALA A 68 -10.51 -1.66 -8.41
C ALA A 68 -9.96 -0.76 -9.52
N LEU A 69 -8.69 -0.33 -9.45
CA LEU A 69 -8.06 0.52 -10.48
C LEU A 69 -7.93 -0.16 -11.84
N SER A 70 -7.64 -1.47 -11.85
CA SER A 70 -7.53 -2.25 -13.08
C SER A 70 -8.86 -2.92 -13.50
N GLY A 71 -9.90 -2.81 -12.67
CA GLY A 71 -11.19 -3.47 -12.87
C GLY A 71 -12.24 -2.60 -13.57
N GLY A 72 -13.36 -3.24 -13.93
CA GLY A 72 -14.50 -2.56 -14.56
C GLY A 72 -15.16 -1.49 -13.69
N TRP A 73 -14.85 -1.43 -12.39
CA TRP A 73 -15.36 -0.41 -11.47
C TRP A 73 -14.93 1.01 -11.88
N MET A 74 -13.74 1.16 -12.46
CA MET A 74 -13.25 2.47 -12.95
C MET A 74 -14.09 3.05 -14.09
N ARG A 75 -14.95 2.26 -14.76
CA ARG A 75 -15.85 2.76 -15.83
C ARG A 75 -16.84 3.82 -15.36
N LYS A 76 -17.01 3.99 -14.03
CA LYS A 76 -17.79 5.09 -13.44
C LYS A 76 -17.13 6.45 -13.59
N PHE A 77 -15.81 6.49 -13.75
CA PHE A 77 -14.98 7.69 -13.78
C PHE A 77 -14.30 7.81 -15.14
N PRO A 78 -15.04 8.19 -16.20
CA PRO A 78 -14.41 8.46 -17.48
C PRO A 78 -13.36 9.57 -17.32
N GLU A 79 -12.21 9.42 -17.97
CA GLU A 79 -11.13 10.42 -17.98
C GLU A 79 -10.45 10.72 -16.63
N ALA A 80 -10.59 9.81 -15.65
CA ALA A 80 -9.91 9.97 -14.37
C ALA A 80 -8.38 9.90 -14.53
N SER A 81 -7.68 10.89 -13.95
CA SER A 81 -6.24 10.75 -13.67
C SER A 81 -6.02 9.79 -12.50
N THR A 82 -5.15 8.81 -12.71
CA THR A 82 -4.90 7.70 -11.80
C THR A 82 -3.59 7.88 -11.06
N ALA A 83 -3.59 7.49 -9.78
CA ALA A 83 -2.38 7.44 -8.99
C ALA A 83 -2.32 6.20 -8.10
N LEU A 84 -1.10 5.70 -7.86
CA LEU A 84 -0.83 4.57 -6.97
C LEU A 84 0.04 5.01 -5.79
N ALA A 85 -0.37 4.66 -4.58
CA ALA A 85 0.42 4.87 -3.37
C ALA A 85 1.07 3.54 -2.95
N SER A 86 2.39 3.45 -3.07
CA SER A 86 3.16 2.26 -2.71
C SER A 86 4.62 2.60 -2.44
N GLY A 87 5.25 1.96 -1.45
CA GLY A 87 6.69 2.11 -1.19
C GLY A 87 7.53 1.76 -2.41
N TRP A 88 7.06 0.79 -3.20
CA TRP A 88 7.69 0.38 -4.46
C TRP A 88 7.72 1.48 -5.52
N MET A 89 6.93 2.57 -5.39
CA MET A 89 7.02 3.71 -6.31
C MET A 89 8.35 4.46 -6.21
N ALA A 90 9.17 4.18 -5.18
CA ALA A 90 10.55 4.65 -5.10
C ALA A 90 11.45 3.97 -6.15
N LEU A 91 11.11 2.76 -6.61
CA LEU A 91 11.89 2.02 -7.59
C LEU A 91 11.47 2.39 -9.01
N ARG A 92 12.44 2.81 -9.84
CA ARG A 92 12.22 3.16 -11.24
C ARG A 92 11.52 2.05 -12.03
N GLY A 93 11.90 0.80 -11.81
CA GLY A 93 11.34 -0.36 -12.50
C GLY A 93 9.86 -0.58 -12.17
N ALA A 94 9.49 -0.54 -10.89
CA ALA A 94 8.11 -0.69 -10.45
C ALA A 94 7.23 0.48 -10.92
N ARG A 95 7.76 1.72 -10.87
CA ARG A 95 7.05 2.89 -11.40
C ARG A 95 6.77 2.79 -12.89
N ARG A 96 7.69 2.22 -13.68
CA ARG A 96 7.52 2.02 -15.13
C ARG A 96 6.53 0.90 -15.46
N ARG A 97 6.53 -0.20 -14.70
CA ARG A 97 5.66 -1.36 -14.94
C ARG A 97 4.18 -1.05 -14.67
N ARG A 98 3.88 -0.07 -13.82
CA ARG A 98 2.51 0.29 -13.46
C ARG A 98 1.99 1.43 -14.33
N ALA A 99 0.88 1.16 -15.03
CA ALA A 99 0.20 2.08 -15.93
C ALA A 99 -0.70 3.10 -15.19
N ALA A 100 -0.17 3.78 -14.17
CA ALA A 100 -0.85 4.90 -13.52
C ALA A 100 -0.20 6.23 -13.91
N ASP A 101 -0.97 7.31 -13.98
CA ASP A 101 -0.47 8.62 -14.39
C ASP A 101 0.54 9.21 -13.38
N ARG A 102 0.40 8.82 -12.10
CA ARG A 102 1.27 9.23 -10.99
C ARG A 102 1.55 8.08 -10.01
N GLY A 103 2.72 8.15 -9.37
CA GLY A 103 3.13 7.24 -8.30
C GLY A 103 3.57 8.03 -7.06
N PHE A 104 3.05 7.67 -5.90
CA PHE A 104 3.40 8.24 -4.61
C PHE A 104 4.13 7.19 -3.76
N VAL A 105 5.29 7.56 -3.23
CA VAL A 105 6.07 6.70 -2.34
C VAL A 105 5.41 6.70 -0.96
N LEU A 106 4.69 5.62 -0.65
CA LEU A 106 4.00 5.46 0.62
C LEU A 106 3.91 3.99 1.02
N SER A 107 4.52 3.65 2.14
CA SER A 107 4.51 2.32 2.75
C SER A 107 4.07 2.41 4.21
N ASP A 108 3.38 1.36 4.69
CA ASP A 108 3.04 1.20 6.11
C ASP A 108 3.96 0.17 6.81
N HIS A 109 5.07 -0.21 6.16
CA HIS A 109 6.13 -1.01 6.76
C HIS A 109 7.20 -0.13 7.43
N ALA A 110 7.87 -0.68 8.44
CA ALA A 110 9.07 -0.09 9.00
C ALA A 110 10.15 0.09 7.92
N ASP A 111 10.84 1.21 7.96
CA ASP A 111 12.03 1.43 7.15
C ASP A 111 13.26 0.76 7.78
N TRP A 112 14.43 0.96 7.17
CA TRP A 112 15.66 0.35 7.62
C TRP A 112 16.02 0.71 9.06
N GLU A 113 15.92 1.99 9.43
CA GLU A 113 16.22 2.47 10.77
C GLU A 113 15.19 1.93 11.77
N GLY A 114 13.90 1.99 11.45
CA GLY A 114 12.82 1.47 12.28
C GLY A 114 12.93 -0.04 12.52
N LEU A 115 13.32 -0.82 11.51
CA LEU A 115 13.47 -2.27 11.63
C LEU A 115 14.65 -2.64 12.54
N ASN A 116 15.83 -2.02 12.33
CA ASN A 116 16.99 -2.26 13.18
C ASN A 116 16.76 -1.75 14.62
N GLY A 117 16.15 -0.58 14.78
CA GLY A 117 15.81 -0.01 16.08
C GLY A 117 14.81 -0.88 16.85
N ALA A 118 13.81 -1.45 16.17
CA ALA A 118 12.88 -2.39 16.79
C ALA A 118 13.59 -3.65 17.29
N ILE A 119 14.48 -4.24 16.48
CA ILE A 119 15.27 -5.41 16.88
C ILE A 119 16.13 -5.10 18.11
N GLU A 120 16.86 -3.98 18.09
CA GLU A 120 17.68 -3.54 19.21
C GLU A 120 16.84 -3.35 20.49
N ALA A 121 15.70 -2.67 20.38
CA ALA A 121 14.79 -2.42 21.49
C ALA A 121 14.23 -3.72 22.12
N THR A 122 14.14 -4.81 21.35
CA THR A 122 13.71 -6.10 21.90
C THR A 122 14.78 -6.81 22.74
N GLY A 123 16.07 -6.48 22.56
CA GLY A 123 17.18 -7.23 23.14
C GLY A 123 17.32 -8.67 22.61
N ALA A 124 16.66 -9.00 21.49
CA ALA A 124 16.68 -10.34 20.94
C ALA A 124 18.10 -10.73 20.47
N THR A 125 18.58 -11.89 20.90
CA THR A 125 19.86 -12.46 20.47
C THR A 125 19.72 -13.39 19.27
N ARG A 126 18.50 -13.89 19.02
CA ARG A 126 18.14 -14.72 17.88
C ARG A 126 16.97 -14.09 17.12
N VAL A 127 17.14 -13.88 15.81
CA VAL A 127 16.18 -13.20 14.95
C VAL A 127 15.84 -14.07 13.74
N PHE A 128 14.56 -14.26 13.48
CA PHE A 128 14.10 -14.96 12.28
C PHE A 128 13.49 -13.96 11.32
N VAL A 129 14.04 -13.89 10.11
CA VAL A 129 13.64 -12.91 9.10
C VAL A 129 12.68 -13.57 8.11
N THR A 130 11.53 -12.95 7.89
CA THR A 130 10.55 -13.34 6.86
C THR A 130 10.11 -12.12 6.06
N HIS A 131 9.59 -12.36 4.85
CA HIS A 131 9.12 -11.40 3.86
C HIS A 131 10.20 -10.41 3.35
N GLY A 132 10.18 -10.12 2.04
CA GLY A 132 11.14 -9.21 1.41
C GLY A 132 12.52 -9.84 1.19
N TYR A 133 13.59 -9.04 1.28
CA TYR A 133 14.97 -9.48 1.04
C TYR A 133 15.58 -10.19 2.26
N THR A 134 14.97 -11.31 2.66
CA THR A 134 15.26 -12.07 3.89
C THR A 134 16.72 -12.46 4.02
N HIS A 135 17.31 -13.02 2.96
CA HIS A 135 18.70 -13.47 2.93
C HIS A 135 19.70 -12.35 3.25
N LEU A 136 19.57 -11.21 2.56
CA LEU A 136 20.46 -10.07 2.74
C LEU A 136 20.33 -9.48 4.14
N PHE A 137 19.10 -9.38 4.66
CA PHE A 137 18.88 -8.83 5.99
C PHE A 137 19.37 -9.77 7.10
N ALA A 138 19.19 -11.08 6.96
CA ALA A 138 19.75 -12.06 7.89
C ALA A 138 21.28 -11.97 7.93
N ARG A 139 21.95 -11.86 6.78
CA ARG A 139 23.42 -11.64 6.72
C ARG A 139 23.84 -10.33 7.37
N TRP A 140 23.08 -9.26 7.19
CA TRP A 140 23.35 -7.98 7.87
C TRP A 140 23.31 -8.15 9.39
N LEU A 141 22.25 -8.77 9.93
CA LEU A 141 22.12 -8.99 11.38
C LEU A 141 23.23 -9.91 11.93
N GLN A 142 23.64 -10.93 11.19
CA GLN A 142 24.81 -11.76 11.54
C GLN A 142 26.09 -10.91 11.63
N SER A 143 26.30 -9.95 10.72
CA SER A 143 27.45 -9.05 10.79
C SER A 143 27.43 -8.14 12.03
N LYS A 144 26.27 -7.98 12.67
CA LYS A 144 26.07 -7.28 13.95
C LYS A 144 26.21 -8.19 15.18
N GLY A 145 26.56 -9.47 14.98
CA GLY A 145 26.75 -10.43 16.07
C GLY A 145 25.48 -11.15 16.52
N LEU A 146 24.36 -10.98 15.79
CA LEU A 146 23.10 -11.66 16.11
C LEU A 146 23.02 -13.04 15.44
N GLN A 147 22.32 -13.98 16.09
CA GLN A 147 21.98 -15.26 15.48
C GLN A 147 20.74 -15.08 14.58
N ALA A 148 20.96 -14.68 13.32
CA ALA A 148 19.87 -14.45 12.38
C ALA A 148 19.72 -15.56 11.33
N GLN A 149 18.48 -15.96 11.03
CA GLN A 149 18.16 -16.99 10.04
C GLN A 149 16.89 -16.60 9.26
N GLU A 150 16.76 -17.11 8.04
CA GLU A 150 15.53 -16.97 7.28
C GLU A 150 14.45 -17.91 7.84
N ALA A 151 13.24 -17.39 8.03
CA ALA A 151 12.09 -18.21 8.36
C ALA A 151 11.45 -18.72 7.07
N SER A 152 11.34 -20.03 6.93
CA SER A 152 10.47 -20.63 5.91
C SER A 152 9.02 -20.54 6.39
N THR A 153 8.16 -19.88 5.63
CA THR A 153 6.74 -19.75 5.93
C THR A 153 5.91 -20.11 4.71
N GLU A 154 4.76 -20.77 4.91
CA GLU A 154 3.78 -21.02 3.83
C GLU A 154 3.04 -19.75 3.39
N PHE A 155 3.28 -18.62 4.07
CA PHE A 155 2.69 -17.32 3.79
C PHE A 155 3.62 -16.50 2.88
N GLU A 156 3.21 -16.25 1.65
CA GLU A 156 3.85 -15.26 0.79
C GLU A 156 3.40 -13.86 1.21
N GLY A 157 4.35 -12.90 1.30
CA GLY A 157 4.06 -11.51 1.71
C GLY A 157 3.21 -10.77 0.69
N GLU A 158 3.09 -9.44 0.79
CA GLU A 158 2.38 -8.64 -0.21
C GLU A 158 2.95 -8.87 -1.62
N LEU A 159 2.34 -9.78 -2.38
CA LEU A 159 2.58 -10.01 -3.80
C LEU A 159 2.04 -8.82 -4.58
N PHE A 160 2.76 -7.70 -4.53
CA PHE A 160 2.61 -6.64 -5.51
C PHE A 160 3.40 -7.01 -6.77
N GLU A 161 2.94 -8.08 -7.42
CA GLU A 161 3.34 -8.62 -8.73
C GLU A 161 4.77 -9.16 -8.86
N ASN A 162 4.83 -10.49 -8.94
CA ASN A 162 5.61 -11.28 -9.90
C ASN A 162 6.40 -10.39 -10.88
N ALA A 163 7.73 -10.36 -10.72
CA ALA A 163 8.55 -10.35 -11.91
C ALA A 163 8.25 -11.66 -12.65
N ASP A 164 8.08 -11.59 -13.97
CA ASP A 164 7.99 -12.78 -14.81
C ASP A 164 9.09 -13.79 -14.41
N PRO A 165 8.79 -15.09 -14.25
CA PRO A 165 9.80 -16.12 -14.00
C PRO A 165 10.74 -16.35 -15.21
N ALA A 166 10.65 -15.54 -16.26
CA ALA A 166 11.21 -15.86 -17.57
C ALA A 166 12.65 -15.37 -17.82
N GLU A 167 13.34 -14.72 -16.87
CA GLU A 167 14.68 -14.17 -17.11
C GLU A 167 15.81 -14.69 -16.20
N GLU A 168 15.55 -15.66 -15.31
CA GLU A 168 16.60 -16.23 -14.43
C GLU A 168 17.17 -17.58 -14.89
N GLN A 169 16.91 -18.02 -16.13
CA GLN A 169 17.46 -19.27 -16.68
C GLN A 169 18.65 -19.12 -17.64
N GLU A 170 19.16 -17.92 -17.88
CA GLU A 170 20.46 -17.76 -18.53
C GLU A 170 21.29 -16.73 -17.78
N LEU A 171 22.12 -17.21 -16.84
CA LEU A 171 23.50 -16.82 -16.60
C LEU A 171 24.17 -17.79 -15.60
#